data_AF-A0A1E5KZ05-F1
#
_entry.id   AF-A0A1E5KZ05-F1
#
_cell.length_a   1.000
_cell.length_b   1.000
_cell.length_c   1.000
_cell.angle_alpha   90.00
_cell.angle_beta   90.00
_cell.angle_gamma   90.00
#
_symmetry.space_group_name_H-M   'P 1'
#
loop_
_entity.id
_entity.type
_entity.pdbx_description
1 polymer ?
#
loop_
_entity_poly.entity_id
_entity_poly.type
_entity_poly.pdbx_seq_one_letter_code
_entity_poly.pdbx_strand_id
1 'polypeptide(L)'
;MWKSKKTLFLIIVCLVIVGTEGKLYMDKREEKSEQELLVVEKQSVKALKNTFADIAEVKIEQTGYNSMTGSYRMLVTMTNTEGKSVYFSYGFWKEQNELGAYGLMDEFIQKEGLTSSKVKVIYSNGSEGIL
;
A
#
# COMPACT_ATOMS: atom_id res chain seq x y z
N MET A 1 -25.37 -42.46 -35.50
CA MET A 1 -25.39 -41.84 -34.15
C MET A 1 -24.01 -41.57 -33.52
N TRP A 2 -22.88 -41.56 -34.27
CA TRP A 2 -21.53 -41.37 -33.70
C TRP A 2 -20.95 -39.94 -33.94
N LYS A 3 -21.35 -39.25 -35.01
CA LYS A 3 -20.78 -37.93 -35.37
C LYS A 3 -21.20 -36.77 -34.42
N SER A 4 -22.44 -36.76 -33.92
CA SER A 4 -22.97 -35.67 -33.08
C SER A 4 -22.36 -35.60 -31.67
N LYS A 5 -21.93 -36.73 -31.10
CA LYS A 5 -21.30 -36.78 -29.76
C LYS A 5 -19.88 -36.19 -29.75
N LYS A 6 -19.13 -36.34 -30.86
CA LYS A 6 -17.78 -35.77 -31.01
C LYS A 6 -17.81 -34.24 -31.13
N THR A 7 -18.80 -33.69 -31.84
CA THR A 7 -18.98 -32.24 -32.00
C THR A 7 -19.38 -31.56 -30.68
N LEU A 8 -20.29 -32.18 -29.91
CA LEU A 8 -20.70 -31.67 -28.60
C LEU A 8 -19.54 -31.67 -27.59
N PHE A 9 -18.72 -32.73 -27.60
CA PHE A 9 -17.51 -32.81 -26.76
C PHE A 9 -16.47 -31.74 -27.11
N LEU A 10 -16.27 -31.45 -28.41
CA LEU A 10 -15.33 -30.41 -28.86
C LEU A 10 -15.74 -29.00 -28.38
N ILE A 11 -17.04 -28.69 -28.39
CA ILE A 11 -17.58 -27.41 -27.94
C ILE A 11 -17.40 -27.24 -26.42
N ILE A 12 -17.64 -28.30 -25.64
CA ILE A 12 -17.44 -28.29 -24.18
C ILE A 12 -15.95 -28.10 -23.84
N VAL A 13 -15.03 -28.76 -24.54
CA VAL A 13 -13.59 -28.59 -24.32
C VAL A 13 -13.12 -27.16 -24.65
N CYS A 14 -13.65 -26.54 -25.72
CA CYS A 14 -13.32 -25.15 -26.04
C CYS A 14 -13.81 -24.15 -24.97
N LEU A 15 -14.97 -24.38 -24.36
CA LEU A 15 -15.51 -23.51 -23.31
C LEU A 15 -14.71 -23.56 -22.00
N VAL A 16 -14.08 -24.71 -21.69
CA VAL A 16 -13.24 -24.87 -20.49
C VAL A 16 -11.91 -24.11 -20.60
N ILE A 17 -11.38 -23.92 -21.80
CA ILE A 17 -10.10 -23.20 -22.04
C ILE A 17 -10.26 -21.69 -21.85
N VAL A 18 -11.45 -21.13 -22.15
CA VAL A 18 -11.69 -19.66 -22.08
C VAL A 18 -11.99 -19.19 -20.64
N GLY A 19 -12.41 -20.08 -19.74
CA GLY A 19 -12.80 -19.72 -18.37
C GLY A 19 -11.64 -19.44 -17.40
N THR A 20 -10.45 -19.96 -17.65
CA THR A 20 -9.30 -19.84 -16.74
C THR A 20 -8.43 -18.62 -17.04
N GLU A 21 -8.38 -18.18 -18.30
CA GLU A 21 -7.55 -17.04 -18.74
C GLU A 21 -8.06 -15.70 -18.17
N GLY A 22 -9.38 -15.53 -18.09
CA GLY A 22 -9.99 -14.31 -17.54
C GLY A 22 -9.70 -14.11 -16.05
N LYS A 23 -9.77 -15.20 -15.25
CA LYS A 23 -9.48 -15.15 -13.81
C LYS A 23 -7.99 -14.86 -13.55
N LEU A 24 -7.09 -15.57 -14.23
CA LEU A 24 -5.65 -15.35 -14.11
C LEU A 24 -5.22 -13.93 -14.51
N TYR A 25 -5.93 -13.31 -15.46
CA TYR A 25 -5.67 -11.92 -15.85
C TYR A 25 -6.10 -10.91 -14.77
N MET A 26 -7.23 -11.16 -14.11
CA MET A 26 -7.70 -10.35 -12.97
C MET A 26 -6.74 -10.47 -11.77
N ASP A 27 -6.37 -11.69 -11.41
CA ASP A 27 -5.45 -11.97 -10.30
C ASP A 27 -4.10 -11.22 -10.51
N LYS A 28 -3.54 -11.27 -11.73
CA LYS A 28 -2.31 -10.52 -12.07
C LYS A 28 -2.44 -9.00 -11.98
N ARG A 29 -3.64 -8.45 -12.20
CA ARG A 29 -3.87 -7.00 -12.05
C ARG A 29 -3.98 -6.62 -10.58
N GLU A 30 -4.67 -7.44 -9.79
CA GLU A 30 -4.79 -7.23 -8.34
C GLU A 30 -3.41 -7.30 -7.68
N GLU A 31 -2.61 -8.34 -7.97
CA GLU A 31 -1.23 -8.46 -7.48
C GLU A 31 -0.37 -7.24 -7.84
N LYS A 32 -0.47 -6.73 -9.08
CA LYS A 32 0.23 -5.51 -9.49
C LYS A 32 -0.22 -4.29 -8.69
N SER A 33 -1.52 -4.15 -8.47
CA SER A 33 -2.06 -3.02 -7.69
C SER A 33 -1.60 -3.06 -6.23
N GLU A 34 -1.51 -4.25 -5.62
CA GLU A 34 -0.98 -4.42 -4.26
C GLU A 34 0.52 -4.12 -4.20
N GLN A 35 1.28 -4.57 -5.20
CA GLN A 35 2.72 -4.27 -5.28
C GLN A 35 2.98 -2.78 -5.45
N GLU A 36 2.20 -2.11 -6.30
CA GLU A 36 2.29 -0.65 -6.48
C GLU A 36 1.94 0.09 -5.19
N LEU A 37 0.88 -0.33 -4.49
CA LEU A 37 0.50 0.23 -3.21
C LEU A 37 1.61 0.07 -2.16
N LEU A 38 2.22 -1.11 -2.06
CA LEU A 38 3.36 -1.34 -1.16
C LEU A 38 4.56 -0.45 -1.49
N VAL A 39 4.82 -0.17 -2.76
CA VAL A 39 5.89 0.76 -3.15
C VAL A 39 5.58 2.18 -2.66
N VAL A 40 4.33 2.63 -2.83
CA VAL A 40 3.87 3.94 -2.35
C VAL A 40 4.02 4.05 -0.84
N GLU A 41 3.56 3.04 -0.10
CA GLU A 41 3.64 3.01 1.35
C GLU A 41 5.10 3.03 1.87
N LYS A 42 6.00 2.29 1.22
CA LYS A 42 7.43 2.34 1.53
C LYS A 42 8.03 3.71 1.31
N GLN A 43 7.67 4.38 0.21
CA GLN A 43 8.16 5.72 -0.09
C GLN A 43 7.59 6.75 0.86
N SER A 44 6.30 6.65 1.21
CA SER A 44 5.63 7.57 2.12
C SER A 44 6.25 7.51 3.52
N VAL A 45 6.59 6.31 4.02
CA VAL A 45 7.28 6.16 5.31
C VAL A 45 8.71 6.71 5.26
N LYS A 46 9.42 6.59 4.13
CA LYS A 46 10.73 7.25 3.98
C LYS A 46 10.61 8.77 4.05
N ALA A 47 9.61 9.36 3.39
CA ALA A 47 9.33 10.78 3.52
C ALA A 47 8.99 11.15 4.97
N LEU A 48 8.20 10.32 5.66
CA LEU A 48 7.88 10.51 7.08
C LEU A 48 9.12 10.53 7.99
N LYS A 49 10.09 9.63 7.75
CA LYS A 49 11.39 9.61 8.44
C LYS A 49 12.22 10.88 8.22
N ASN A 50 12.01 11.57 7.12
CA ASN A 50 12.69 12.83 6.82
C ASN A 50 11.97 14.04 7.45
N THR A 51 10.76 13.87 7.96
CA THR A 51 9.96 14.93 8.59
C THR A 51 9.93 14.84 10.11
N PHE A 52 9.80 13.63 10.66
CA PHE A 52 9.74 13.43 12.11
C PHE A 52 10.95 12.65 12.64
N ALA A 53 11.47 13.12 13.77
CA ALA A 53 12.53 12.50 14.52
C ALA A 53 12.00 11.34 15.39
N ASP A 54 12.92 10.50 15.85
CA ASP A 54 12.69 9.54 16.92
C ASP A 54 11.55 8.55 16.63
N ILE A 55 11.30 8.20 15.36
CA ILE A 55 10.29 7.20 14.98
C ILE A 55 10.81 5.79 15.28
N ALA A 56 10.00 4.98 15.95
CA ALA A 56 10.27 3.56 16.18
C ALA A 56 9.39 2.65 15.30
N GLU A 57 8.11 2.96 15.17
CA GLU A 57 7.15 2.18 14.37
C GLU A 57 6.18 3.09 13.61
N VAL A 58 5.80 2.67 12.40
CA VAL A 58 4.69 3.23 11.65
C VAL A 58 3.75 2.11 11.23
N LYS A 59 2.49 2.18 11.68
CA LYS A 59 1.41 1.32 11.20
C LYS A 59 0.55 2.09 10.24
N ILE A 60 0.44 1.61 9.00
CA ILE A 60 -0.41 2.17 7.98
C ILE A 60 -1.79 1.56 8.13
N GLU A 61 -2.74 2.40 8.52
CA GLU A 61 -4.12 2.01 8.79
C GLU A 61 -4.93 2.01 7.49
N GLN A 62 -4.68 3.01 6.64
CA GLN A 62 -5.35 3.13 5.34
C GLN A 62 -4.53 4.01 4.38
N THR A 63 -4.60 3.66 3.10
CA THR A 63 -4.06 4.45 2.00
C THR A 63 -5.17 4.81 1.02
N GLY A 64 -5.38 6.10 0.77
CA GLY A 64 -6.37 6.59 -0.19
C GLY A 64 -5.70 7.32 -1.36
N TYR A 65 -6.05 6.98 -2.59
CA TYR A 65 -5.56 7.69 -3.77
C TYR A 65 -6.55 8.76 -4.24
N ASN A 66 -6.08 10.00 -4.42
CA ASN A 66 -6.86 11.07 -5.03
C ASN A 66 -6.48 11.20 -6.51
N SER A 67 -7.36 10.74 -7.40
CA SER A 67 -7.12 10.79 -8.84
C SER A 67 -7.13 12.20 -9.44
N MET A 68 -7.72 13.18 -8.75
CA MET A 68 -7.79 14.57 -9.22
C MET A 68 -6.44 15.27 -9.05
N THR A 69 -5.75 14.98 -7.94
CA THR A 69 -4.45 15.58 -7.64
C THR A 69 -3.30 14.65 -8.03
N GLY A 70 -3.48 13.33 -7.94
CA GLY A 70 -2.40 12.34 -8.04
C GLY A 70 -1.71 12.08 -6.69
N SER A 71 -2.21 12.65 -5.60
CA SER A 71 -1.67 12.47 -4.24
C SER A 71 -2.31 11.29 -3.52
N TYR A 72 -1.56 10.70 -2.59
CA TYR A 72 -2.06 9.73 -1.63
C TYR A 72 -2.37 10.42 -0.30
N ARG A 73 -3.46 10.01 0.36
CA ARG A 73 -3.73 10.30 1.76
C ARG A 73 -3.37 9.06 2.56
N MET A 74 -2.37 9.20 3.43
CA MET A 74 -1.92 8.16 4.33
C MET A 74 -2.56 8.38 5.69
N LEU A 75 -3.12 7.33 6.28
CA LEU A 75 -3.63 7.31 7.64
C LEU A 75 -2.77 6.35 8.45
N VAL A 76 -2.16 6.85 9.52
CA VAL A 76 -1.15 6.09 10.25
C VAL A 76 -1.32 6.20 11.76
N THR A 77 -0.86 5.17 12.45
CA THR A 77 -0.42 5.24 13.84
C THR A 77 1.11 5.26 13.84
N MET A 78 1.71 6.35 14.33
CA MET A 78 3.17 6.48 14.48
C MET A 78 3.54 6.36 15.94
N THR A 79 4.56 5.55 16.25
CA THR A 79 5.08 5.36 17.60
C THR A 79 6.52 5.84 17.66
N ASN A 80 6.84 6.70 18.63
CA ASN A 80 8.20 7.20 18.84
C ASN A 80 9.06 6.21 19.65
N THR A 81 10.35 6.49 19.81
CA THR A 81 11.29 5.65 20.57
C THR A 81 11.00 5.57 22.07
N GLU A 82 10.15 6.45 22.60
CA GLU A 82 9.65 6.38 23.98
C GLU A 82 8.42 5.47 24.11
N GLY A 83 7.93 4.88 23.01
CA GLY A 83 6.74 4.03 22.99
C GLY A 83 5.43 4.80 23.03
N LYS A 84 5.45 6.12 22.80
CA LYS A 84 4.23 6.95 22.69
C LYS A 84 3.75 6.97 21.26
N SER A 85 2.43 6.85 21.07
CA SER A 85 1.82 6.77 19.75
C SER A 85 0.86 7.90 19.47
N VAL A 86 0.75 8.25 18.18
CA VAL A 86 -0.16 9.26 17.68
C VAL A 86 -0.81 8.78 16.39
N TYR A 87 -2.11 9.03 16.26
CA TYR A 87 -2.90 8.68 15.09
C TYR A 87 -3.20 9.94 14.28
N PHE A 88 -2.76 9.97 13.02
CA PHE A 88 -2.92 11.13 12.17
C PHE A 88 -2.88 10.76 10.69
N SER A 89 -3.17 11.74 9.83
CA SER A 89 -3.06 11.59 8.39
C SER A 89 -2.09 12.59 7.78
N TYR A 90 -1.47 12.20 6.67
CA TYR A 90 -0.66 13.09 5.86
C TYR A 90 -0.89 12.84 4.36
N GLY A 91 -0.69 13.89 3.56
CA GLY A 91 -0.62 13.77 2.10
C GLY A 91 0.76 13.25 1.69
N PHE A 92 0.82 12.45 0.63
CA PHE A 92 2.06 11.98 0.04
C PHE A 92 1.99 12.06 -1.48
N TRP A 93 3.06 12.58 -2.07
CA TRP A 93 3.19 12.79 -3.50
C TRP A 93 4.29 11.86 -4.02
N LYS A 94 3.89 10.75 -4.65
CA LYS A 94 4.79 9.65 -5.04
C LYS A 94 5.93 10.10 -5.96
N GLU A 95 5.62 10.88 -6.99
CA GLU A 95 6.60 11.32 -8.01
C GLU A 95 7.60 12.34 -7.45
N GLN A 96 7.18 13.10 -6.43
CA GLN A 96 7.99 14.09 -5.73
C GLN A 96 8.74 13.46 -4.54
N ASN A 97 8.29 12.29 -4.06
CA ASN A 97 8.75 11.64 -2.84
C ASN A 97 8.71 12.57 -1.61
N GLU A 98 7.65 13.38 -1.51
CA GLU A 98 7.49 14.42 -0.50
C GLU A 98 6.16 14.29 0.23
N LEU A 99 6.15 14.72 1.49
CA LEU A 99 4.91 14.90 2.24
C LEU A 99 4.19 16.15 1.75
N GLY A 100 2.87 16.04 1.59
CA GLY A 100 1.97 17.17 1.55
C GLY A 100 1.58 17.62 2.96
N ALA A 101 0.39 18.21 3.09
CA ALA A 101 -0.13 18.60 4.39
C ALA A 101 -0.26 17.39 5.35
N TYR A 102 0.20 17.55 6.58
CA TYR A 102 0.09 16.57 7.65
C TYR A 102 -0.64 17.15 8.87
N GLY A 103 -1.37 16.29 9.58
CA GLY A 103 -1.95 16.65 10.87
C GLY A 103 -0.88 16.62 11.96
N LEU A 104 -0.78 17.71 12.71
CA LEU A 104 0.03 17.80 13.92
C LEU A 104 -0.90 17.68 15.13
N MET A 105 -0.88 16.53 15.79
CA MET A 105 -1.74 16.18 16.91
C MET A 105 -1.02 16.34 18.25
N ASP A 106 0.28 16.02 18.30
CA ASP A 106 1.11 16.15 19.50
C ASP A 106 2.58 16.39 19.11
N GLU A 107 3.10 17.59 19.35
CA GLU A 107 4.49 17.98 19.03
C GLU A 107 5.55 17.25 19.85
N PHE A 108 5.20 16.70 21.02
CA PHE A 108 6.13 15.90 21.83
C PHE A 108 6.31 14.50 21.26
N ILE A 109 5.35 14.02 20.46
CA ILE A 109 5.42 12.72 19.76
C ILE A 109 5.84 12.93 18.29
N GLN A 110 5.26 13.91 17.61
CA GLN A 110 5.54 14.32 16.23
C GLN A 110 6.60 15.41 16.18
N LYS A 111 7.73 15.16 16.82
CA LYS A 111 8.86 16.08 16.86
C LYS A 111 9.48 16.20 15.47
N GLU A 112 9.56 17.41 14.93
CA GLU A 112 10.22 17.64 13.65
C GLU A 112 11.71 17.26 13.70
N GLY A 113 12.19 16.62 12.64
CA GLY A 113 13.58 16.22 12.48
C GLY A 113 13.71 14.93 11.68
N LEU A 114 14.92 14.38 11.65
CA LEU A 114 15.24 13.21 10.84
C LEU A 114 15.39 11.96 11.70
N THR A 115 14.69 10.89 11.34
CA THR A 115 14.91 9.56 11.88
C THR A 115 15.94 8.79 11.05
N SER A 116 17.19 8.69 11.53
CA SER A 116 18.23 7.87 10.89
C SER A 116 18.15 6.38 11.26
N SER A 117 17.48 6.04 12.37
CA SER A 117 17.33 4.66 12.81
C SER A 117 16.43 3.84 11.88
N LYS A 118 16.51 2.52 12.04
CA LYS A 118 15.57 1.60 11.42
C LYS A 118 14.20 1.77 12.06
N VAL A 119 13.16 1.82 11.23
CA VAL A 119 11.76 1.95 11.63
C VAL A 119 11.03 0.66 11.29
N LYS A 120 10.28 0.12 12.25
CA LYS A 120 9.35 -0.99 11.97
C LYS A 120 8.13 -0.44 11.25
N VAL A 121 7.70 -1.12 10.19
CA VAL A 121 6.54 -0.71 9.39
C VAL A 121 5.56 -1.86 9.31
N ILE A 122 4.30 -1.56 9.59
CA ILE A 122 3.17 -2.47 9.35
C ILE A 122 2.36 -1.84 8.22
N TYR A 123 2.37 -2.49 7.04
CA TYR A 123 1.72 -2.00 5.81
C TYR A 123 0.21 -2.23 5.85
N SER A 124 -0.56 -1.56 4.98
CA SER A 124 -2.02 -1.67 5.01
C SER A 124 -2.53 -3.07 4.67
N ASN A 125 -1.73 -3.87 3.96
CA ASN A 125 -2.02 -5.27 3.66
C ASN A 125 -1.63 -6.23 4.80
N GLY A 126 -1.18 -5.70 5.95
CA GLY A 126 -0.78 -6.47 7.12
C GLY A 126 0.64 -7.04 7.07
N SER A 127 1.38 -6.87 5.98
CA SER A 127 2.79 -7.26 5.93
C SER A 127 3.65 -6.36 6.80
N GLU A 128 4.80 -6.87 7.24
CA GLU A 128 5.76 -6.12 8.05
C GLU A 128 7.06 -5.86 7.29
N GLY A 129 7.72 -4.75 7.59
CA GLY A 129 9.02 -4.42 7.04
C GLY A 129 9.85 -3.54 7.96
N ILE A 130 11.12 -3.38 7.60
CA ILE A 130 12.05 -2.49 8.29
C ILE A 130 12.62 -1.51 7.26
N LEU A 131 12.51 -0.21 7.54
CA LEU A 131 12.97 0.88 6.66
C LEU A 131 13.97 1.82 7.33
#